data_AF-A0A925RBR2-F1
#
_entry.id   AF-A0A925RBR2-F1
#
_cell.length_a   1.000
_cell.length_b   1.000
_cell.length_c   1.000
_cell.angle_alpha   90.00
_cell.angle_beta   90.00
_cell.angle_gamma   90.00
#
_symmetry.space_group_name_H-M   'P 1'
#
loop_
_entity.id
_entity.type
_entity.pdbx_description
1 polymer ?
#
loop_
_entity_poly.entity_id
_entity_poly.type
_entity_poly.pdbx_seq_one_letter_code
_entity_poly.pdbx_strand_id
1 'polypeptide(L)'
;SAYEDIASKFFEHFVAITDAMNCLGGTGLWDDQDGFYYDQLKVGGDTHRLRIRSIVGIIPLFAVEVLEEDLLQQLPGFRKRMEWFLTHRQDLARQISYLESDSNDSRPHNHRLLAIPSRDRLQHVLKYVLNESEFLSPHGVRALSKVHEAHPYSFWVGGEEHRVEYVPAESTTGLFGGNSNWRGPIWFPVNYLLIEALERYHYFYGDSFKVECPVGSGKLMNLQQVSDELSRRLASLFLPDASGRRPCHGDETRFAEDPHWRDLVLFHEYFHGDTGRGVGASHQTGWTALVARLLGKAVSSRNGASHL
;
A
#
# COMPACT_ATOMS: atom_id res chain seq x y z
N SER A 1 -32.24 -13.02 0.22
CA SER A 1 -31.59 -13.81 1.31
C SER A 1 -31.06 -12.88 2.39
N ALA A 2 -30.94 -13.32 3.65
CA ALA A 2 -30.33 -12.52 4.73
C ALA A 2 -28.89 -12.06 4.38
N TYR A 3 -28.14 -12.88 3.63
CA TYR A 3 -26.79 -12.51 3.15
C TYR A 3 -26.80 -11.39 2.10
N GLU A 4 -27.82 -11.34 1.24
CA GLU A 4 -27.95 -10.26 0.24
C GLU A 4 -28.29 -8.92 0.89
N ASP A 5 -29.10 -8.94 1.96
CA ASP A 5 -29.41 -7.74 2.74
C ASP A 5 -28.16 -7.19 3.43
N ILE A 6 -27.34 -8.08 4.00
CA ILE A 6 -26.05 -7.72 4.60
C ILE A 6 -25.09 -7.17 3.54
N ALA A 7 -24.96 -7.83 2.38
CA ALA A 7 -24.11 -7.36 1.29
C ALA A 7 -24.52 -5.96 0.79
N SER A 8 -25.84 -5.71 0.67
CA SER A 8 -26.39 -4.41 0.28
C SER A 8 -26.00 -3.33 1.29
N LYS A 9 -26.13 -3.62 2.59
CA LYS A 9 -25.75 -2.69 3.66
C LYS A 9 -24.26 -2.36 3.63
N PHE A 10 -23.39 -3.36 3.46
CA PHE A 10 -21.94 -3.12 3.38
C PHE A 10 -21.55 -2.32 2.14
N PHE A 11 -22.20 -2.56 1.00
CA PHE A 11 -22.02 -1.77 -0.20
C PHE A 11 -22.42 -0.30 0.01
N GLU A 12 -23.60 -0.04 0.60
CA GLU A 12 -24.04 1.32 0.92
C GLU A 12 -23.07 2.04 1.88
N HIS A 13 -22.58 1.34 2.90
CA HIS A 13 -21.57 1.88 3.81
C HIS A 13 -20.25 2.17 3.11
N PHE A 14 -19.76 1.26 2.26
CA PHE A 14 -18.53 1.46 1.48
C PHE A 14 -18.61 2.72 0.63
N VAL A 15 -19.74 2.91 -0.05
CA VAL A 15 -19.98 4.10 -0.87
C VAL A 15 -20.00 5.36 -0.01
N ALA A 16 -20.73 5.36 1.11
CA ALA A 16 -20.82 6.52 2.00
C ALA A 16 -19.45 6.90 2.60
N ILE A 17 -18.63 5.91 2.97
CA ILE A 17 -17.26 6.14 3.47
C ILE A 17 -16.39 6.72 2.36
N THR A 18 -16.45 6.17 1.14
CA THR A 18 -15.65 6.65 0.01
C THR A 18 -16.00 8.09 -0.37
N ASP A 19 -17.30 8.42 -0.38
CA ASP A 19 -17.75 9.79 -0.59
C ASP A 19 -17.27 10.74 0.52
N ALA A 20 -17.43 10.36 1.79
CA ALA A 20 -16.93 11.16 2.91
C ALA A 20 -15.42 11.38 2.80
N MET A 21 -14.64 10.34 2.48
CA MET A 21 -13.19 10.47 2.30
C MET A 21 -12.81 11.41 1.16
N ASN A 22 -13.62 11.54 0.12
CA ASN A 22 -13.30 12.35 -1.05
C ASN A 22 -14.01 13.73 -1.09
N CYS A 23 -15.01 13.97 -0.24
CA CYS A 23 -15.82 15.19 -0.26
C CYS A 23 -15.83 15.96 1.08
N LEU A 24 -15.48 15.33 2.22
CA LEU A 24 -15.56 15.97 3.54
C LEU A 24 -14.67 17.23 3.62
N GLY A 25 -15.25 18.35 4.05
CA GLY A 25 -14.54 19.64 4.10
C GLY A 25 -14.30 20.28 2.72
N GLY A 26 -15.03 19.85 1.68
CA GLY A 26 -15.02 20.40 0.33
C GLY A 26 -14.18 19.59 -0.66
N THR A 27 -13.01 19.10 -0.24
CA THR A 27 -12.10 18.31 -1.09
C THR A 27 -11.75 16.93 -0.52
N GLY A 28 -12.20 16.62 0.70
CA GLY A 28 -11.85 15.36 1.37
C GLY A 28 -10.36 15.27 1.70
N LEU A 29 -9.90 14.03 1.86
CA LEU A 29 -8.51 13.68 2.13
C LEU A 29 -7.65 13.76 0.86
N TRP A 30 -8.25 13.73 -0.33
CA TRP A 30 -7.53 13.86 -1.59
C TRP A 30 -7.09 15.30 -1.85
N ASP A 31 -5.84 15.47 -2.27
CA ASP A 31 -5.30 16.74 -2.73
C ASP A 31 -5.02 16.66 -4.24
N ASP A 32 -5.77 17.44 -5.04
CA ASP A 32 -5.63 17.44 -6.51
C ASP A 32 -4.33 18.06 -7.00
N GLN A 33 -3.70 18.93 -6.21
CA GLN A 33 -2.45 19.59 -6.59
C GLN A 33 -1.29 18.60 -6.49
N ASP A 34 -1.23 17.86 -5.39
CA ASP A 34 -0.18 16.88 -5.14
C ASP A 34 -0.52 15.50 -5.71
N GLY A 35 -1.80 15.19 -5.92
CA GLY A 35 -2.24 13.85 -6.33
C GLY A 35 -1.99 12.80 -5.23
N PHE A 36 -2.27 13.15 -3.98
CA PHE A 36 -2.02 12.30 -2.81
C PHE A 36 -3.09 12.48 -1.73
N TYR A 37 -3.28 11.46 -0.89
CA TYR A 37 -4.18 11.53 0.27
C TYR A 37 -3.45 12.05 1.50
N TYR A 38 -4.01 13.06 2.16
CA TYR A 38 -3.47 13.68 3.37
C TYR A 38 -4.50 13.74 4.49
N ASP A 39 -4.04 13.58 5.72
CA ASP A 39 -4.85 13.81 6.90
C ASP A 39 -5.26 15.29 7.04
N GLN A 40 -6.38 15.51 7.72
CA GLN A 40 -6.85 16.84 8.07
C GLN A 40 -6.88 17.03 9.58
N LEU A 41 -6.29 18.13 10.05
CA LEU A 41 -6.34 18.58 11.43
C LEU A 41 -7.39 19.68 11.57
N LYS A 42 -8.35 19.50 12.50
CA LYS A 42 -9.37 20.51 12.81
C LYS A 42 -9.04 21.20 14.13
N VAL A 43 -8.67 22.46 14.07
CA VAL A 43 -8.28 23.28 15.24
C VAL A 43 -8.92 24.65 15.11
N GLY A 44 -9.57 25.13 16.17
CA GLY A 44 -10.16 26.48 16.19
C GLY A 44 -11.30 26.73 15.20
N GLY A 45 -11.88 25.68 14.62
CA GLY A 45 -12.89 25.79 13.54
C GLY A 45 -12.28 25.75 12.13
N ASP A 46 -10.96 25.90 12.02
CA ASP A 46 -10.22 25.78 10.76
C ASP A 46 -9.83 24.33 10.48
N THR A 47 -9.70 24.01 9.20
CA THR A 47 -9.24 22.71 8.71
C THR A 47 -7.89 22.88 8.03
N HIS A 48 -6.86 22.23 8.57
CA HIS A 48 -5.50 22.25 8.06
C HIS A 48 -5.15 20.89 7.46
N ARG A 49 -4.75 20.88 6.19
CA ARG A 49 -4.24 19.67 5.54
C ARG A 49 -2.80 19.41 5.96
N LEU A 50 -2.54 18.25 6.54
CA LEU A 50 -1.21 17.82 6.96
C LEU A 50 -0.50 17.23 5.75
N ARG A 51 0.32 18.04 5.06
CA ARG A 51 1.08 17.63 3.86
C ARG A 51 2.28 16.74 4.20
N ILE A 52 1.97 15.62 4.84
CA ILE A 52 2.90 14.59 5.26
C ILE A 52 2.64 13.37 4.36
N ARG A 53 3.58 13.05 3.49
CA ARG A 53 3.50 11.87 2.63
C ARG A 53 3.89 10.63 3.44
N SER A 54 2.93 10.11 4.18
CA SER A 54 3.07 8.90 4.98
C SER A 54 2.32 7.71 4.38
N ILE A 55 2.56 6.53 4.94
CA ILE A 55 1.83 5.30 4.60
C ILE A 55 0.32 5.45 4.80
N VAL A 56 -0.14 6.36 5.66
CA VAL A 56 -1.57 6.64 5.85
C VAL A 56 -2.21 7.13 4.55
N GLY A 57 -1.51 7.94 3.76
CA GLY A 57 -1.97 8.37 2.43
C GLY A 57 -1.98 7.26 1.37
N ILE A 58 -1.39 6.11 1.67
CA ILE A 58 -1.37 4.91 0.80
C ILE A 58 -2.49 3.93 1.20
N ILE A 59 -2.92 3.93 2.47
CA ILE A 59 -3.99 3.03 2.99
C ILE A 59 -5.25 3.01 2.12
N PRO A 60 -5.75 4.14 1.54
CA PRO A 60 -6.92 4.11 0.67
C PRO A 60 -6.80 3.11 -0.49
N LEU A 61 -5.59 2.82 -0.99
CA LEU A 61 -5.37 1.87 -2.08
C LEU A 61 -5.72 0.43 -1.66
N PHE A 62 -5.68 0.10 -0.36
CA PHE A 62 -5.91 -1.27 0.13
C PHE A 62 -7.39 -1.66 0.06
N ALA A 63 -8.29 -0.68 0.04
CA ALA A 63 -9.72 -0.90 -0.07
C ALA A 63 -10.10 -1.13 -1.54
N VAL A 64 -9.86 -2.36 -2.00
CA VAL A 64 -10.17 -2.83 -3.35
C VAL A 64 -10.81 -4.21 -3.29
N GLU A 65 -11.93 -4.38 -3.99
CA GLU A 65 -12.62 -5.66 -4.15
C GLU A 65 -13.14 -5.79 -5.59
N VAL A 66 -13.13 -7.01 -6.14
CA VAL A 66 -13.62 -7.28 -7.49
C VAL A 66 -14.89 -8.13 -7.41
N LEU A 67 -15.99 -7.61 -7.92
CA LEU A 67 -17.26 -8.31 -7.99
C LEU A 67 -17.36 -9.07 -9.31
N GLU A 68 -17.40 -10.40 -9.22
CA GLU A 68 -17.60 -11.31 -10.34
C GLU A 68 -19.05 -11.28 -10.84
N GLU A 69 -19.26 -11.19 -12.16
CA GLU A 69 -20.62 -11.22 -12.73
C GLU A 69 -21.33 -12.54 -12.41
N ASP A 70 -20.62 -13.67 -12.43
CA ASP A 70 -21.19 -14.99 -12.12
C ASP A 70 -21.70 -15.06 -10.66
N LEU A 71 -21.04 -14.35 -9.74
CA LEU A 71 -21.49 -14.23 -8.35
C LEU A 71 -22.69 -13.27 -8.25
N LEU A 72 -22.67 -12.15 -8.98
CA LEU A 72 -23.78 -11.19 -9.01
C LEU A 72 -25.06 -11.80 -9.58
N GLN A 73 -24.95 -12.69 -10.58
CA GLN A 73 -26.09 -13.42 -11.15
C GLN A 73 -26.76 -14.35 -10.11
N GLN A 74 -26.00 -14.86 -9.14
CA GLN A 74 -26.51 -15.69 -8.05
C GLN A 74 -27.15 -14.86 -6.92
N LEU A 75 -26.98 -13.54 -6.90
CA LEU A 75 -27.44 -12.62 -5.86
C LEU A 75 -28.37 -11.53 -6.43
N PRO A 76 -29.54 -11.89 -6.97
CA PRO A 76 -30.39 -10.98 -7.75
C PRO A 76 -30.94 -9.80 -6.93
N GLY A 77 -31.20 -9.97 -5.64
CA GLY A 77 -31.66 -8.90 -4.75
C GLY A 77 -30.57 -7.88 -4.48
N PHE A 78 -29.34 -8.35 -4.22
CA PHE A 78 -28.16 -7.48 -4.11
C PHE A 78 -27.91 -6.73 -5.44
N ARG A 79 -27.87 -7.46 -6.57
CA ARG A 79 -27.67 -6.87 -7.90
C ARG A 79 -28.67 -5.76 -8.18
N LYS A 80 -29.96 -6.00 -7.92
CA LYS A 80 -31.02 -5.00 -8.14
C LYS A 80 -30.81 -3.74 -7.30
N ARG A 81 -30.45 -3.86 -6.03
CA ARG A 81 -30.20 -2.70 -5.15
C ARG A 81 -28.95 -1.94 -5.56
N MET A 82 -27.89 -2.67 -5.88
CA MET A 82 -26.65 -2.11 -6.40
C MET A 82 -26.92 -1.32 -7.70
N GLU A 83 -27.59 -1.90 -8.68
CA GLU A 83 -27.95 -1.23 -9.95
C GLU A 83 -28.88 -0.03 -9.73
N TRP A 84 -29.86 -0.15 -8.84
CA TRP A 84 -30.72 0.98 -8.45
C TRP A 84 -29.88 2.12 -7.88
N PHE A 85 -28.95 1.81 -6.98
CA PHE A 85 -28.07 2.80 -6.35
C PHE A 85 -27.24 3.54 -7.41
N LEU A 86 -26.61 2.81 -8.34
CA LEU A 86 -25.82 3.42 -9.42
C LEU A 86 -26.63 4.36 -10.30
N THR A 87 -27.88 3.99 -10.56
CA THR A 87 -28.76 4.77 -11.43
C THR A 87 -29.22 6.06 -10.74
N HIS A 88 -29.45 6.03 -9.43
CA HIS A 88 -30.06 7.14 -8.69
C HIS A 88 -29.07 7.96 -7.85
N ARG A 89 -27.83 7.47 -7.62
CA ARG A 89 -26.78 8.14 -6.85
C ARG A 89 -25.50 8.36 -7.67
N GLN A 90 -25.68 8.88 -8.89
CA GLN A 90 -24.57 9.20 -9.80
C GLN A 90 -23.59 10.23 -9.21
N ASP A 91 -24.04 11.06 -8.25
CA ASP A 91 -23.21 11.98 -7.47
C ASP A 91 -22.08 11.25 -6.73
N LEU A 92 -22.41 10.12 -6.09
CA LEU A 92 -21.46 9.31 -5.32
C LEU A 92 -20.63 8.38 -6.22
N ALA A 93 -21.23 7.91 -7.31
CA ALA A 93 -20.58 6.99 -8.25
C ALA A 93 -19.34 7.60 -8.94
N ARG A 94 -19.25 8.92 -9.08
CA ARG A 94 -18.09 9.60 -9.71
C ARG A 94 -16.79 9.49 -8.92
N GLN A 95 -16.87 9.30 -7.60
CA GLN A 95 -15.72 9.25 -6.70
C GLN A 95 -15.25 7.81 -6.42
N ILE A 96 -15.98 6.82 -6.94
CA ILE A 96 -15.71 5.39 -6.74
C ILE A 96 -15.33 4.82 -8.10
N SER A 97 -14.18 4.15 -8.19
CA SER A 97 -13.87 3.34 -9.36
C SER A 97 -14.78 2.12 -9.35
N TYR A 98 -16.00 2.30 -9.86
CA TYR A 98 -17.06 1.30 -9.85
C TYR A 98 -17.24 0.62 -11.23
N LEU A 99 -16.72 1.22 -12.31
CA LEU A 99 -17.09 0.83 -13.68
C LEU A 99 -16.01 1.22 -14.71
N GLU A 100 -14.98 0.39 -14.86
CA GLU A 100 -14.13 0.38 -16.05
C GLU A 100 -14.18 -1.03 -16.66
N SER A 101 -15.15 -1.29 -17.54
CA SER A 101 -14.97 -2.38 -18.49
C SER A 101 -13.96 -1.92 -19.53
N ASP A 102 -12.84 -2.62 -19.67
CA ASP A 102 -11.88 -2.34 -20.74
C ASP A 102 -12.57 -2.71 -22.08
N SER A 103 -13.23 -1.74 -22.68
CA SER A 103 -13.98 -1.89 -23.94
C SER A 103 -13.09 -2.24 -25.15
N ASN A 104 -11.77 -2.27 -24.95
CA ASN A 104 -10.79 -2.60 -25.98
C ASN A 104 -10.38 -4.07 -26.00
N ASP A 105 -10.76 -4.89 -25.02
CA ASP A 105 -10.42 -6.31 -25.05
C ASP A 105 -11.56 -7.17 -25.62
N SER A 106 -11.18 -8.10 -26.48
CA SER A 106 -12.08 -8.98 -27.24
C SER A 106 -12.76 -10.07 -26.38
N ARG A 107 -12.64 -9.95 -25.05
CA ARG A 107 -13.38 -10.72 -24.06
C ARG A 107 -14.16 -9.73 -23.19
N PRO A 108 -15.49 -9.89 -23.05
CA PRO A 108 -16.24 -9.11 -22.08
C PRO A 108 -15.84 -9.57 -20.66
N HIS A 109 -14.78 -8.97 -20.12
CA HIS A 109 -14.48 -9.06 -18.70
C HIS A 109 -15.55 -8.27 -17.95
N ASN A 110 -16.65 -8.93 -17.58
CA ASN A 110 -17.79 -8.33 -16.88
C ASN A 110 -17.51 -8.18 -15.37
N HIS A 111 -16.27 -7.89 -14.97
CA HIS A 111 -15.97 -7.67 -13.55
C HIS A 111 -16.35 -6.24 -13.17
N ARG A 112 -16.72 -6.01 -11.91
CA ARG A 112 -16.90 -4.66 -11.36
C ARG A 112 -15.89 -4.42 -10.26
N LEU A 113 -15.21 -3.28 -10.28
CA LEU A 113 -14.28 -2.89 -9.23
C LEU A 113 -15.03 -2.15 -8.14
N LEU A 114 -14.68 -2.38 -6.88
CA LEU A 114 -15.01 -1.51 -5.76
C LEU A 114 -13.70 -1.00 -5.18
N ALA A 115 -13.32 0.23 -5.50
CA ALA A 115 -12.10 0.83 -4.99
C ALA A 115 -12.31 2.28 -4.54
N ILE A 116 -11.60 2.68 -3.48
CA ILE A 116 -11.58 4.07 -3.02
C ILE A 116 -10.92 5.01 -4.03
N PRO A 117 -9.67 4.76 -4.50
CA PRO A 117 -9.07 5.59 -5.53
C PRO A 117 -9.66 5.25 -6.90
N SER A 118 -9.80 6.28 -7.74
CA SER A 118 -9.99 6.05 -9.18
C SER A 118 -8.70 5.48 -9.81
N ARG A 119 -8.78 4.98 -11.05
CA ARG A 119 -7.59 4.60 -11.83
C ARG A 119 -6.54 5.72 -11.87
N ASP A 120 -6.97 6.95 -12.13
CA ASP A 120 -6.09 8.11 -12.19
C ASP A 120 -5.45 8.42 -10.82
N ARG A 121 -6.23 8.34 -9.73
CA ARG A 121 -5.71 8.54 -8.37
C ARG A 121 -4.72 7.44 -7.98
N LEU A 122 -5.03 6.19 -8.30
CA LEU A 122 -4.11 5.05 -8.12
C LEU A 122 -2.79 5.31 -8.85
N GLN A 123 -2.85 5.72 -10.12
CA GLN A 123 -1.65 6.05 -10.90
C GLN A 123 -0.84 7.20 -10.28
N HIS A 124 -1.50 8.25 -9.76
CA HIS A 124 -0.82 9.37 -9.09
C HIS A 124 -0.13 8.93 -7.80
N VAL A 125 -0.82 8.17 -6.94
CA VAL A 125 -0.21 7.66 -5.70
C VAL A 125 0.97 6.75 -6.01
N LEU A 126 0.86 5.87 -7.01
CA LEU A 126 1.95 4.97 -7.39
C LEU A 126 3.21 5.69 -7.89
N LYS A 127 3.10 6.89 -8.46
CA LYS A 127 4.29 7.72 -8.79
C LYS A 127 5.12 8.08 -7.55
N TYR A 128 4.51 8.21 -6.38
CA TYR A 128 5.22 8.43 -5.13
C TYR A 128 5.71 7.11 -4.53
N VAL A 129 4.82 6.10 -4.48
CA VAL A 129 5.10 4.80 -3.86
C VAL A 129 6.29 4.10 -4.52
N LEU A 130 6.40 4.20 -5.85
CA LEU A 130 7.40 3.49 -6.66
C LEU A 130 8.64 4.36 -6.98
N ASN A 131 8.78 5.53 -6.35
CA ASN A 131 9.93 6.40 -6.49
C ASN A 131 10.96 6.15 -5.38
N GLU A 132 12.21 5.86 -5.76
CA GLU A 132 13.26 5.51 -4.81
C GLU A 132 13.73 6.67 -3.93
N SER A 133 13.56 7.91 -4.42
CA SER A 133 13.80 9.14 -3.65
C SER A 133 12.66 9.48 -2.67
N GLU A 134 11.58 8.70 -2.69
CA GLU A 134 10.42 8.88 -1.82
C GLU A 134 10.16 7.59 -1.02
N PHE A 135 9.18 6.79 -1.41
CA PHE A 135 8.74 5.63 -0.63
C PHE A 135 9.48 4.34 -0.95
N LEU A 136 9.97 4.15 -2.18
CA LEU A 136 10.52 2.87 -2.62
C LEU A 136 11.95 2.67 -2.09
N SER A 137 12.10 1.82 -1.10
CA SER A 137 13.40 1.36 -0.62
C SER A 137 13.87 0.16 -1.44
N PRO A 138 15.18 -0.16 -1.47
CA PRO A 138 15.67 -1.48 -1.90
C PRO A 138 15.00 -2.66 -1.17
N HIS A 139 14.38 -2.40 -0.02
CA HIS A 139 13.84 -3.42 0.89
C HIS A 139 12.31 -3.39 1.06
N GLY A 140 11.58 -2.56 0.30
CA GLY A 140 10.12 -2.42 0.38
C GLY A 140 9.65 -0.96 0.37
N VAL A 141 8.40 -0.72 0.76
CA VAL A 141 7.81 0.62 0.87
C VAL A 141 8.02 1.16 2.29
N ARG A 142 8.62 2.35 2.39
CA ARG A 142 8.85 3.08 3.64
C ARG A 142 7.53 3.58 4.24
N ALA A 143 7.48 3.71 5.57
CA ALA A 143 6.29 4.24 6.24
C ALA A 143 6.11 5.76 6.08
N LEU A 144 7.17 6.48 5.70
CA LEU A 144 7.17 7.91 5.39
C LEU A 144 8.07 8.14 4.17
N SER A 145 7.65 9.03 3.28
CA SER A 145 8.45 9.42 2.12
C SER A 145 9.79 10.01 2.58
N LYS A 146 10.87 9.56 1.94
CA LYS A 146 12.23 10.03 2.19
C LYS A 146 12.42 11.52 1.87
N VAL A 147 11.51 12.15 1.11
CA VAL A 147 11.52 13.60 0.87
C VAL A 147 11.52 14.42 2.17
N HIS A 148 10.93 13.88 3.24
CA HIS A 148 10.86 14.52 4.55
C HIS A 148 12.19 14.48 5.34
N GLU A 149 13.25 13.89 4.78
CA GLU A 149 14.62 14.03 5.28
C GLU A 149 15.14 15.45 5.02
N ALA A 150 15.02 15.91 3.76
CA ALA A 150 15.42 17.27 3.35
C ALA A 150 14.33 18.32 3.60
N HIS A 151 13.07 17.92 3.50
CA HIS A 151 11.90 18.81 3.60
C HIS A 151 10.93 18.31 4.68
N PRO A 152 11.33 18.38 5.96
CA PRO A 152 10.46 18.00 7.07
C PRO A 152 9.17 18.83 7.05
N TYR A 153 8.06 18.24 7.48
CA TYR A 153 6.83 19.00 7.66
C TYR A 153 6.81 19.64 9.04
N SER A 154 6.55 20.95 9.11
CA SER A 154 6.42 21.70 10.37
C SER A 154 5.03 22.32 10.49
N PHE A 155 4.44 22.24 11.68
CA PHE A 155 3.16 22.85 12.01
C PHE A 155 3.26 23.61 13.34
N TRP A 156 2.84 24.88 13.34
CA TRP A 156 2.92 25.75 14.50
C TRP A 156 1.55 25.92 15.14
N VAL A 157 1.42 25.57 16.42
CA VAL A 157 0.19 25.75 17.20
C VAL A 157 0.54 26.00 18.67
N GLY A 158 -0.20 26.89 19.34
CA GLY A 158 0.04 27.17 20.76
C GLY A 158 1.41 27.76 21.10
N GLY A 159 2.13 28.31 20.12
CA GLY A 159 3.49 28.83 20.30
C GLY A 159 4.59 27.76 20.22
N GLU A 160 4.24 26.51 19.93
CA GLU A 160 5.17 25.40 19.76
C GLU A 160 5.21 24.92 18.30
N GLU A 161 6.39 24.48 17.85
CA GLU A 161 6.58 23.83 16.56
C GLU A 161 6.47 22.31 16.72
N HIS A 162 5.59 21.68 15.94
CA HIS A 162 5.54 20.24 15.76
C HIS A 162 6.11 19.87 14.41
N ARG A 163 7.18 19.07 14.42
CA ARG A 163 7.94 18.70 13.21
C ARG A 163 7.91 17.20 12.97
N VAL A 164 7.67 16.81 11.72
CA VAL A 164 7.71 15.42 11.23
C VAL A 164 8.81 15.31 10.18
N GLU A 165 9.87 14.61 10.54
CA GLU A 165 11.03 14.31 9.69
C GLU A 165 11.12 12.81 9.38
N TYR A 166 11.85 12.48 8.31
CA TYR A 166 12.19 11.09 7.99
C TYR A 166 13.20 10.52 8.99
N VAL A 167 12.79 9.46 9.68
CA VAL A 167 13.59 8.72 10.65
C VAL A 167 13.52 7.24 10.27
N PRO A 168 14.56 6.66 9.66
CA PRO A 168 14.45 5.35 9.03
C PRO A 168 14.53 4.17 10.01
N ALA A 169 14.87 4.39 11.29
CA ALA A 169 15.11 3.33 12.29
C ALA A 169 14.36 3.62 13.60
N GLU A 170 15.03 3.59 14.76
CA GLU A 170 14.46 3.90 16.07
C GLU A 170 13.89 5.33 16.11
N SER A 171 12.87 5.57 16.96
CA SER A 171 12.29 6.90 17.08
C SER A 171 13.30 7.88 17.71
N THR A 172 13.37 9.09 17.18
CA THR A 172 14.12 10.21 17.77
C THR A 172 13.36 10.93 18.89
N THR A 173 12.12 10.51 19.20
CA THR A 173 11.27 11.12 20.22
C THR A 173 10.70 10.06 21.17
N GLY A 174 10.41 10.46 22.41
CA GLY A 174 9.80 9.60 23.43
C GLY A 174 8.31 9.28 23.21
N LEU A 175 7.69 9.81 22.16
CA LEU A 175 6.32 9.47 21.81
C LEU A 175 6.21 7.96 21.56
N PHE A 176 5.13 7.34 22.06
CA PHE A 176 4.86 5.91 21.92
C PHE A 176 5.97 4.98 22.45
N GLY A 177 6.65 5.40 23.52
CA GLY A 177 7.65 4.57 24.21
C GLY A 177 9.01 4.51 23.52
N GLY A 178 9.29 5.39 22.54
CA GLY A 178 10.61 5.58 21.92
C GLY A 178 11.09 4.47 20.98
N ASN A 179 10.52 3.27 21.08
CA ASN A 179 10.97 2.10 20.30
C ASN A 179 10.12 1.80 19.06
N SER A 180 8.89 2.34 18.94
CA SER A 180 8.06 2.14 17.75
C SER A 180 8.12 3.38 16.86
N ASN A 181 8.41 3.19 15.56
CA ASN A 181 8.56 4.29 14.63
C ASN A 181 7.89 4.01 13.28
N TRP A 182 7.02 4.92 12.86
CA TRP A 182 6.33 4.92 11.57
C TRP A 182 6.79 6.05 10.64
N ARG A 183 7.88 6.76 11.01
CA ARG A 183 8.40 7.92 10.27
C ARG A 183 9.48 7.58 9.25
N GLY A 184 9.46 6.36 8.72
CA GLY A 184 10.45 5.94 7.72
C GLY A 184 10.73 4.45 7.62
N PRO A 185 10.63 3.64 8.68
CA PRO A 185 10.94 2.21 8.58
C PRO A 185 9.99 1.46 7.66
N ILE A 186 10.39 0.26 7.26
CA ILE A 186 9.59 -0.68 6.48
C ILE A 186 8.85 -1.62 7.42
N TRP A 187 7.55 -1.72 7.20
CA TRP A 187 6.64 -2.56 7.98
C TRP A 187 5.98 -3.61 7.09
N PHE A 188 6.06 -4.87 7.50
CA PHE A 188 5.50 -6.00 6.76
C PHE A 188 3.98 -5.93 6.54
N PRO A 189 3.13 -5.61 7.55
CA PRO A 189 1.68 -5.60 7.37
C PRO A 189 1.22 -4.69 6.22
N VAL A 190 1.69 -3.44 6.21
CA VAL A 190 1.26 -2.44 5.22
C VAL A 190 1.82 -2.73 3.83
N ASN A 191 3.05 -3.24 3.75
CA ASN A 191 3.63 -3.69 2.49
C ASN A 191 2.88 -4.89 1.90
N TYR A 192 2.52 -5.86 2.75
CA TYR A 192 1.77 -7.03 2.34
C TYR A 192 0.37 -6.65 1.84
N LEU A 193 -0.33 -5.76 2.54
CA LEU A 193 -1.63 -5.24 2.10
C LEU A 193 -1.54 -4.47 0.77
N LEU A 194 -0.47 -3.70 0.56
CA LEU A 194 -0.23 -3.05 -0.73
C LEU A 194 -0.03 -4.07 -1.86
N ILE A 195 0.76 -5.12 -1.63
CA ILE A 195 1.01 -6.20 -2.59
C ILE A 195 -0.31 -6.89 -2.98
N GLU A 196 -1.11 -7.26 -1.98
CA GLU A 196 -2.44 -7.87 -2.16
C GLU A 196 -3.42 -6.94 -2.90
N ALA A 197 -3.36 -5.64 -2.64
CA ALA A 197 -4.18 -4.66 -3.36
C ALA A 197 -3.76 -4.54 -4.83
N LEU A 198 -2.46 -4.49 -5.11
CA LEU A 198 -1.92 -4.43 -6.48
C LEU A 198 -2.30 -5.68 -7.30
N GLU A 199 -2.33 -6.85 -6.68
CA GLU A 199 -2.80 -8.09 -7.31
C GLU A 199 -4.30 -8.01 -7.65
N ARG A 200 -5.13 -7.48 -6.75
CA ARG A 200 -6.57 -7.27 -7.02
C ARG A 200 -6.81 -6.24 -8.13
N TYR A 201 -6.06 -5.14 -8.13
CA TYR A 201 -6.12 -4.18 -9.23
C TYR A 201 -5.64 -4.79 -10.54
N HIS A 202 -4.59 -5.63 -10.53
CA HIS A 202 -4.17 -6.35 -11.74
C HIS A 202 -5.24 -7.32 -12.22
N TYR A 203 -5.89 -8.05 -11.32
CA TYR A 203 -6.98 -8.95 -11.67
C TYR A 203 -8.11 -8.24 -12.42
N PHE A 204 -8.36 -6.97 -12.07
CA PHE A 204 -9.35 -6.13 -12.76
C PHE A 204 -8.82 -5.48 -14.04
N TYR A 205 -7.68 -4.78 -13.98
CA TYR A 205 -7.15 -3.98 -15.10
C TYR A 205 -6.31 -4.78 -16.11
N GLY A 206 -5.91 -5.99 -15.77
CA GLY A 206 -5.07 -6.84 -16.60
C GLY A 206 -3.70 -6.24 -16.92
N ASP A 207 -3.19 -6.58 -18.11
CA ASP A 207 -1.86 -6.20 -18.59
C ASP A 207 -1.80 -4.81 -19.22
N SER A 208 -2.95 -4.20 -19.51
CA SER A 208 -3.04 -2.92 -20.21
C SER A 208 -2.66 -1.75 -19.30
N PHE A 209 -2.97 -1.84 -18.00
CA PHE A 209 -2.62 -0.81 -17.03
C PHE A 209 -1.18 -0.98 -16.54
N LYS A 210 -0.32 -0.05 -16.99
CA LYS A 210 1.10 -0.05 -16.65
C LYS A 210 1.52 1.25 -15.97
N VAL A 211 2.44 1.11 -15.03
CA VAL A 211 3.08 2.23 -14.32
C VAL A 211 4.60 2.06 -14.38
N GLU A 212 5.33 3.15 -14.21
CA GLU A 212 6.79 3.11 -14.18
C GLU A 212 7.27 2.58 -12.82
N CYS A 213 8.13 1.56 -12.82
CA CYS A 213 8.64 0.94 -11.59
C CYS A 213 10.07 0.41 -11.78
N PRO A 214 11.08 0.99 -11.11
CA PRO A 214 11.02 2.23 -10.32
C PRO A 214 10.73 3.47 -11.17
N VAL A 215 10.14 4.50 -10.57
CA VAL A 215 9.93 5.80 -11.24
C VAL A 215 11.26 6.43 -11.61
N GLY A 216 11.37 6.96 -12.83
CA GLY A 216 12.62 7.48 -13.42
C GLY A 216 13.49 6.46 -14.14
N SER A 217 13.12 5.17 -14.16
CA SER A 217 13.88 4.09 -14.82
C SER A 217 13.54 3.89 -16.31
N GLY A 218 12.42 4.44 -16.78
CA GLY A 218 11.81 4.15 -18.08
C GLY A 218 11.13 2.78 -18.19
N LYS A 219 11.19 1.95 -17.13
CA LYS A 219 10.64 0.59 -17.15
C LYS A 219 9.17 0.59 -16.74
N LEU A 220 8.29 0.34 -17.70
CA LEU A 220 6.86 0.15 -17.46
C LEU A 220 6.55 -1.30 -17.04
N MET A 221 5.80 -1.44 -15.95
CA MET A 221 5.35 -2.71 -15.38
C MET A 221 3.82 -2.70 -15.23
N ASN A 222 3.18 -3.84 -15.50
CA ASN A 222 1.79 -4.04 -15.05
C ASN A 222 1.76 -4.21 -13.51
N LEU A 223 0.58 -4.14 -12.90
CA LEU A 223 0.48 -4.17 -11.43
C LEU A 223 0.90 -5.50 -10.80
N GLN A 224 0.81 -6.62 -11.52
CA GLN A 224 1.38 -7.90 -11.06
C GLN A 224 2.90 -7.85 -10.96
N GLN A 225 3.56 -7.31 -11.97
CA GLN A 225 5.01 -7.15 -12.00
C GLN A 225 5.50 -6.20 -10.89
N VAL A 226 4.73 -5.14 -10.61
CA VAL A 226 5.01 -4.25 -9.46
C VAL A 226 4.87 -5.01 -8.14
N SER A 227 3.79 -5.79 -7.98
CA SER A 227 3.57 -6.64 -6.81
C SER A 227 4.71 -7.66 -6.60
N ASP A 228 5.19 -8.28 -7.69
CA ASP A 228 6.32 -9.21 -7.68
C ASP A 228 7.63 -8.51 -7.30
N GLU A 229 7.86 -7.30 -7.81
CA GLU A 229 9.04 -6.49 -7.49
C GLU A 229 9.07 -6.09 -6.01
N LEU A 230 7.94 -5.65 -5.44
CA LEU A 230 7.82 -5.36 -4.00
C LEU A 230 8.02 -6.61 -3.16
N SER A 231 7.43 -7.74 -3.58
CA SER A 231 7.60 -9.04 -2.92
C SER A 231 9.08 -9.46 -2.90
N ARG A 232 9.79 -9.28 -4.03
CA ARG A 232 11.22 -9.57 -4.16
C ARG A 232 12.06 -8.69 -3.24
N ARG A 233 11.77 -7.39 -3.16
CA ARG A 233 12.47 -6.45 -2.27
C ARG A 233 12.29 -6.81 -0.79
N LEU A 234 11.08 -7.14 -0.37
CA LEU A 234 10.81 -7.60 1.01
C LEU A 234 11.47 -8.95 1.31
N ALA A 235 11.39 -9.90 0.38
CA ALA A 235 12.05 -11.21 0.54
C ALA A 235 13.57 -11.06 0.66
N SER A 236 14.18 -10.11 -0.06
CA SER A 236 15.64 -9.88 -0.03
C SER A 236 16.17 -9.55 1.35
N LEU A 237 15.34 -9.04 2.27
CA LEU A 237 15.73 -8.79 3.66
C LEU A 237 16.27 -10.03 4.37
N PHE A 238 15.80 -11.22 3.98
CA PHE A 238 16.09 -12.49 4.65
C PHE A 238 16.93 -13.45 3.81
N LEU A 239 17.31 -13.07 2.60
CA LEU A 239 18.12 -13.89 1.71
C LEU A 239 19.60 -13.52 1.84
N PRO A 240 20.51 -14.49 1.88
CA PRO A 240 21.94 -14.21 1.85
C PRO A 240 22.31 -13.56 0.51
N ASP A 241 23.15 -12.54 0.56
CA ASP A 241 23.88 -12.05 -0.59
C ASP A 241 25.08 -12.97 -0.92
N ALA A 242 25.90 -12.57 -1.89
CA ALA A 242 27.10 -13.32 -2.29
C ALA A 242 28.15 -13.47 -1.17
N SER A 243 28.09 -12.62 -0.14
CA SER A 243 28.92 -12.68 1.08
C SER A 243 28.27 -13.45 2.23
N GLY A 244 27.07 -14.00 2.03
CA GLY A 244 26.30 -14.70 3.07
C GLY A 244 25.52 -13.77 4.01
N ARG A 245 25.63 -12.45 3.82
CA ARG A 245 24.98 -11.45 4.68
C ARG A 245 23.51 -11.27 4.31
N ARG A 246 22.69 -11.00 5.32
CA ARG A 246 21.27 -10.65 5.17
C ARG A 246 21.05 -9.23 5.66
N PRO A 247 20.30 -8.39 4.93
CA PRO A 247 19.95 -7.07 5.40
C PRO A 247 19.36 -7.10 6.81
N CYS A 248 18.48 -8.05 7.13
CA CYS A 248 17.83 -8.12 8.44
C CYS A 248 18.79 -8.21 9.64
N HIS A 249 20.01 -8.72 9.45
CA HIS A 249 21.02 -8.83 10.51
C HIS A 249 21.95 -7.62 10.61
N GLY A 250 21.85 -6.65 9.68
CA GLY A 250 22.70 -5.47 9.66
C GLY A 250 24.18 -5.85 9.57
N ASP A 251 24.99 -5.26 10.46
CA ASP A 251 26.46 -5.44 10.48
C ASP A 251 26.93 -6.60 11.39
N GLU A 252 26.01 -7.41 11.92
CA GLU A 252 26.36 -8.54 12.79
C GLU A 252 26.91 -9.72 11.99
N THR A 253 28.25 -9.84 11.96
CA THR A 253 28.96 -10.82 11.13
C THR A 253 28.74 -12.27 11.56
N ARG A 254 28.38 -12.53 12.84
CA ARG A 254 28.09 -13.90 13.32
C ARG A 254 27.03 -14.59 12.48
N PHE A 255 25.98 -13.87 12.09
CA PHE A 255 24.90 -14.43 11.26
C PHE A 255 25.24 -14.57 9.77
N ALA A 256 26.48 -14.28 9.37
CA ALA A 256 26.98 -14.53 8.03
C ALA A 256 28.12 -15.57 8.02
N GLU A 257 29.03 -15.48 8.98
CA GLU A 257 30.30 -16.21 8.99
C GLU A 257 30.28 -17.45 9.88
N ASP A 258 29.56 -17.43 11.01
CA ASP A 258 29.58 -18.53 11.98
C ASP A 258 28.65 -19.67 11.53
N PRO A 259 29.16 -20.91 11.32
CA PRO A 259 28.36 -22.05 10.90
C PRO A 259 27.19 -22.40 11.83
N HIS A 260 27.24 -22.01 13.09
CA HIS A 260 26.18 -22.25 14.08
C HIS A 260 25.09 -21.17 14.08
N TRP A 261 25.37 -19.99 13.49
CA TRP A 261 24.46 -18.84 13.52
C TRP A 261 23.92 -18.45 12.14
N ARG A 262 24.64 -18.73 11.05
CA ARG A 262 24.30 -18.25 9.69
C ARG A 262 22.91 -18.64 9.17
N ASP A 263 22.34 -19.70 9.72
CA ASP A 263 21.02 -20.22 9.35
C ASP A 263 19.92 -19.79 10.34
N LEU A 264 20.27 -19.07 11.41
CA LEU A 264 19.32 -18.52 12.39
C LEU A 264 18.83 -17.15 11.92
N VAL A 265 17.69 -17.14 11.22
CA VAL A 265 17.10 -15.90 10.68
C VAL A 265 16.19 -15.23 11.71
N LEU A 266 16.46 -13.96 12.00
CA LEU A 266 15.65 -13.16 12.93
C LEU A 266 14.45 -12.48 12.26
N PHE A 267 13.36 -12.37 13.02
CA PHE A 267 12.10 -11.75 12.58
C PHE A 267 11.87 -10.47 13.38
N HIS A 268 12.24 -9.34 12.80
CA HIS A 268 12.15 -8.06 13.48
C HIS A 268 10.76 -7.44 13.39
N GLU A 269 10.46 -6.55 14.35
CA GLU A 269 9.22 -5.77 14.41
C GLU A 269 9.04 -4.94 13.13
N TYR A 270 10.11 -4.26 12.72
CA TYR A 270 10.20 -3.48 11.49
C TYR A 270 11.67 -3.40 11.03
N PHE A 271 11.89 -2.81 9.85
CA PHE A 271 13.21 -2.78 9.21
C PHE A 271 13.61 -1.36 8.86
N HIS A 272 14.91 -1.07 8.94
CA HIS A 272 15.44 0.22 8.60
C HIS A 272 15.06 0.57 7.16
N GLY A 273 14.48 1.76 6.94
CA GLY A 273 13.91 2.16 5.64
C GLY A 273 14.91 2.29 4.48
N ASP A 274 16.20 2.11 4.71
CA ASP A 274 17.27 2.31 3.73
C ASP A 274 18.23 1.13 3.69
N THR A 275 18.67 0.63 4.84
CA THR A 275 19.64 -0.49 4.92
C THR A 275 18.97 -1.85 5.10
N GLY A 276 17.68 -1.88 5.46
CA GLY A 276 16.97 -3.13 5.74
C GLY A 276 17.37 -3.82 7.03
N ARG A 277 18.20 -3.23 7.91
CA ARG A 277 18.50 -3.86 9.20
C ARG A 277 17.25 -4.05 10.05
N GLY A 278 17.19 -5.14 10.79
CA GLY A 278 16.16 -5.37 11.77
C GLY A 278 16.17 -4.33 12.89
N VAL A 279 14.97 -3.91 13.30
CA VAL A 279 14.75 -2.94 14.38
C VAL A 279 13.59 -3.41 15.26
N GLY A 280 13.60 -3.02 16.54
CA GLY A 280 12.60 -3.46 17.51
C GLY A 280 12.76 -4.93 17.91
N ALA A 281 11.68 -5.55 18.37
CA ALA A 281 11.70 -6.94 18.84
C ALA A 281 12.15 -7.92 17.73
N SER A 282 13.13 -8.79 18.02
CA SER A 282 13.78 -9.69 17.04
C SER A 282 13.13 -11.06 16.85
N HIS A 283 12.07 -11.34 17.60
CA HIS A 283 11.28 -12.59 17.55
C HIS A 283 9.81 -12.31 17.23
N GLN A 284 9.55 -11.31 16.39
CA GLN A 284 8.23 -10.92 15.93
C GLN A 284 7.73 -11.87 14.82
N THR A 285 7.49 -13.13 15.15
CA THR A 285 6.89 -14.12 14.25
C THR A 285 5.40 -13.90 14.00
N GLY A 286 4.83 -12.78 14.48
CA GLY A 286 3.49 -12.33 14.16
C GLY A 286 3.39 -11.88 12.70
N TRP A 287 3.44 -10.57 12.46
CA TRP A 287 3.28 -10.05 11.10
C TRP A 287 4.49 -10.27 10.18
N THR A 288 5.72 -10.37 10.71
CA THR A 288 6.91 -10.52 9.86
C THR A 288 6.96 -11.92 9.22
N ALA A 289 6.25 -12.90 9.78
CA ALA A 289 6.07 -14.22 9.17
C ALA A 289 5.34 -14.19 7.81
N LEU A 290 4.67 -13.08 7.46
CA LEU A 290 4.10 -12.86 6.12
C LEU A 290 5.13 -13.02 5.00
N VAL A 291 6.43 -12.87 5.28
CA VAL A 291 7.50 -13.13 4.30
C VAL A 291 7.47 -14.54 3.73
N ALA A 292 6.95 -15.54 4.47
CA ALA A 292 6.83 -16.91 3.98
C ALA A 292 5.94 -16.99 2.73
N ARG A 293 4.83 -16.22 2.69
CA ARG A 293 3.95 -16.10 1.53
C ARG A 293 4.69 -15.46 0.35
N LEU A 294 5.44 -14.39 0.61
CA LEU A 294 6.19 -13.66 -0.42
C LEU A 294 7.31 -14.50 -1.03
N LEU A 295 8.02 -15.29 -0.22
CA LEU A 295 9.03 -16.23 -0.68
C LEU A 295 8.41 -17.36 -1.54
N GLY A 296 7.29 -17.93 -1.09
CA GLY A 296 6.55 -18.91 -1.88
C GLY A 296 6.14 -18.37 -3.25
N LYS A 297 5.64 -17.14 -3.29
CA LYS A 297 5.31 -16.44 -4.54
C LYS A 297 6.54 -16.25 -5.45
N ALA A 298 7.66 -15.78 -4.90
CA ALA A 298 8.88 -15.58 -5.66
C ALA A 298 9.42 -16.89 -6.30
N VAL A 299 9.26 -18.02 -5.62
CA VAL A 299 9.60 -19.35 -6.18
C VAL A 299 8.65 -19.73 -7.30
N SER A 300 7.34 -19.56 -7.11
CA SER A 300 6.34 -19.86 -8.14
C SER A 300 6.53 -19.03 -9.41
N SER A 301 6.81 -17.72 -9.30
CA SER A 301 7.08 -16.86 -10.46
C SER A 301 8.34 -17.31 -11.23
N ARG A 302 9.38 -17.81 -10.55
CA ARG A 302 10.58 -18.36 -11.21
C ARG A 302 10.29 -19.66 -11.97
N ASN A 303 9.49 -20.55 -11.38
CA ASN A 303 9.15 -21.84 -11.98
C ASN A 303 8.11 -21.72 -13.11
N GLY A 304 7.22 -20.71 -13.05
CA GLY A 304 6.29 -20.40 -14.14
C GLY A 304 7.00 -19.82 -15.37
N ALA A 305 8.13 -19.14 -15.19
CA ALA A 305 8.96 -18.62 -16.28
C ALA A 305 9.80 -19.70 -16.99
N SER A 306 9.87 -20.94 -16.46
CA SER A 306 10.57 -22.05 -17.10
C SER A 306 9.67 -22.98 -17.94
N HIS A 307 8.38 -22.66 -18.06
CA HIS A 307 7.39 -23.47 -18.81
C HIS A 307 6.58 -22.65 -19.84
N LEU A 308 7.17 -21.59 -20.38
CA LEU A 308 6.75 -20.99 -21.66
C LEU A 308 7.90 -21.08 -22.67
#